data_AF-A0A3P6KIA0-F1
#
_entry.id   AF-A0A3P6KIA0-F1
#
_cell.length_a   1.000
_cell.length_b   1.000
_cell.length_c   1.000
_cell.angle_alpha   90.00
_cell.angle_beta   90.00
_cell.angle_gamma   90.00
#
_symmetry.space_group_name_H-M   'P 1'
#
loop_
_entity.id
_entity.type
_entity.pdbx_description
1 polymer ?
#
loop_
_entity_poly.entity_id
_entity_poly.type
_entity_poly.pdbx_seq_one_letter_code
_entity_poly.pdbx_strand_id
1 'polypeptide(L)'
;MSSALKVIRTERVKKACTKCDCIVEAPAPSRPIERGIAGPGLLARVLTGKYCEHLPLYRQSEIFARQGVELSRALLSNWVDACCQLMTPLNDALYRYVMNSRKVHTDDTPVKVLAPGRKKAKTGYIWTYVRDDRNAGSPEPPAVWFAYSPDHQGKHPEQHLSPFRGILQADAFNGYDRLFSAEREGGALTEAGCWAHARRKVHDVYISTKSATAEEALKLIGELYAIEHEIRGLPVSERLAVRQMQSKPLLTSLYKLMQEKEHTLSKKCRLRDAFRYIRKHWVALCNFSDDGLAEADNNAAERALRAVCLGKKNFMFFGSDHGGERGALLYGLIGTCRLNGIDPEAYLRYILSVLPEWPSNRVDELLPWNVALTNK
;
A
#
# COMPACT_ATOMS: atom_id res chain seq x y z
N MET A 1 -27.69 10.72 -26.16
CA MET A 1 -26.88 9.55 -25.75
C MET A 1 -25.41 9.99 -25.74
N SER A 2 -24.81 10.16 -24.57
CA SER A 2 -23.36 10.41 -24.48
C SER A 2 -22.62 9.10 -24.75
N SER A 3 -21.85 8.98 -25.82
CA SER A 3 -21.01 7.79 -26.03
C SER A 3 -19.94 7.70 -24.92
N ALA A 4 -19.68 6.48 -24.43
CA ALA A 4 -18.67 6.22 -23.39
C ALA A 4 -17.23 6.40 -23.92
N LEU A 5 -17.04 6.30 -25.24
CA LEU A 5 -15.77 6.48 -25.93
C LEU A 5 -15.92 7.51 -27.05
N LYS A 6 -14.90 8.32 -27.27
CA LYS A 6 -14.86 9.35 -28.32
C LYS A 6 -13.52 9.28 -29.07
N VAL A 7 -13.58 9.43 -30.38
CA VAL A 7 -12.38 9.62 -31.21
C VAL A 7 -12.12 11.13 -31.32
N ILE A 8 -10.96 11.57 -30.87
CA ILE A 8 -10.55 12.97 -30.97
C ILE A 8 -9.67 13.13 -32.20
N ARG A 9 -10.15 13.87 -33.20
CA ARG A 9 -9.37 14.26 -34.38
C ARG A 9 -8.74 15.62 -34.13
N THR A 10 -7.42 15.69 -34.16
CA THR A 10 -6.68 16.95 -34.10
C THR A 10 -6.32 17.38 -35.51
N GLU A 11 -6.91 18.46 -35.99
CA GLU A 11 -6.58 19.06 -37.28
C GLU A 11 -5.55 20.18 -37.07
N ARG A 12 -4.45 20.15 -37.83
CA ARG A 12 -3.36 21.12 -37.74
C ARG A 12 -3.18 21.77 -39.09
N VAL A 13 -3.27 23.11 -39.12
CA VAL A 13 -3.11 23.90 -40.34
C VAL A 13 -1.63 24.12 -40.59
N LYS A 14 -1.17 23.74 -41.79
CA LYS A 14 0.15 24.09 -42.30
C LYS A 14 0.05 25.41 -43.05
N LYS A 15 0.92 26.38 -42.72
CA LYS A 15 1.00 27.65 -43.42
C LYS A 15 2.37 27.77 -44.08
N ALA A 16 2.40 28.16 -45.36
CA ALA A 16 3.64 28.46 -46.07
C ALA A 16 3.87 29.98 -46.07
N CYS A 17 5.08 30.41 -45.74
CA CYS A 17 5.48 31.80 -45.86
C CYS A 17 5.94 32.07 -47.30
N THR A 18 5.24 32.95 -48.01
CA THR A 18 5.54 33.29 -49.42
C THR A 18 6.83 34.12 -49.61
N LYS A 19 7.48 34.54 -48.51
CA LYS A 19 8.73 35.32 -48.55
C LYS A 19 9.99 34.50 -48.31
N CYS A 20 9.89 33.38 -47.59
CA CYS A 20 11.06 32.58 -47.20
C CYS A 20 10.87 31.08 -47.43
N ASP A 21 9.79 30.68 -48.12
CA ASP A 21 9.43 29.28 -48.43
C ASP A 21 9.36 28.35 -47.21
N CYS A 22 9.27 28.91 -46.01
CA CYS A 22 9.18 28.15 -44.76
C CYS A 22 7.73 27.71 -44.51
N ILE A 23 7.55 26.42 -44.18
CA ILE A 23 6.26 25.88 -43.74
C ILE A 23 6.26 25.86 -42.21
N VAL A 24 5.26 26.52 -41.61
CA VAL A 24 5.01 26.49 -40.17
C VAL A 24 3.73 25.72 -39.87
N GLU A 25 3.78 24.87 -38.84
CA GLU A 25 2.66 24.07 -38.35
C GLU A 25 2.67 24.12 -36.82
N ALA A 26 1.49 24.19 -36.20
CA ALA A 26 1.41 24.07 -34.74
C ALA A 26 1.91 22.67 -34.30
N PRO A 27 2.63 22.55 -33.16
CA PRO A 27 3.01 21.25 -32.64
C PRO A 27 1.76 20.41 -32.36
N ALA A 28 1.87 19.10 -32.54
CA ALA A 28 0.81 18.20 -32.12
C ALA A 28 0.68 18.25 -30.58
N PRO A 29 -0.53 18.17 -30.02
CA PRO A 29 -0.69 18.01 -28.58
C PRO A 29 0.11 16.80 -28.11
N SER A 30 0.84 16.97 -27.01
CA SER A 30 1.58 15.87 -26.38
C SER A 30 0.63 14.75 -26.00
N ARG A 31 1.15 13.52 -26.01
CA ARG A 31 0.38 12.31 -25.68
C ARG A 31 1.13 11.48 -24.65
N PRO A 32 0.41 10.79 -23.75
CA PRO A 32 1.04 9.89 -22.78
C PRO A 32 1.87 8.77 -23.42
N ILE A 33 1.48 8.34 -24.63
CA ILE A 33 2.19 7.33 -25.41
C ILE A 33 2.47 7.94 -26.78
N GLU A 34 3.75 8.07 -27.13
CA GLU A 34 4.16 8.62 -28.43
C GLU A 34 3.55 7.81 -29.57
N ARG A 35 2.91 8.48 -30.53
CA ARG A 35 2.19 7.87 -31.67
C ARG A 35 1.08 6.89 -31.26
N GLY A 36 0.72 6.84 -29.97
CA GLY A 36 -0.35 6.02 -29.44
C GLY A 36 -1.74 6.55 -29.85
N ILE A 37 -2.70 5.62 -29.97
CA ILE A 37 -4.09 5.94 -30.32
C ILE A 37 -4.95 6.34 -29.12
N ALA A 38 -4.52 6.00 -27.90
CA ALA A 38 -5.28 6.25 -26.68
C ALA A 38 -4.93 7.60 -26.06
N GLY A 39 -5.95 8.40 -25.77
CA GLY A 39 -5.81 9.60 -24.94
C GLY A 39 -5.76 9.29 -23.44
N PRO A 40 -5.40 10.28 -22.60
CA PRO A 40 -5.28 10.12 -21.14
C PRO A 40 -6.52 9.50 -20.47
N GLY A 41 -7.72 9.86 -20.92
CA GLY A 41 -8.97 9.33 -20.35
C GLY A 41 -9.17 7.84 -20.55
N LEU A 42 -8.90 7.32 -21.75
CA LEU A 42 -9.01 5.88 -22.02
C LEU A 42 -7.95 5.09 -21.26
N LEU A 43 -6.72 5.61 -21.21
CA LEU A 43 -5.63 4.99 -20.43
C LEU A 43 -5.99 4.93 -18.95
N ALA A 44 -6.45 6.05 -18.37
CA ALA A 44 -6.89 6.10 -16.98
C ALA A 44 -7.99 5.07 -16.69
N ARG A 45 -9.00 4.96 -17.57
CA ARG A 45 -10.09 3.97 -17.45
C ARG A 45 -9.58 2.52 -17.45
N VAL A 46 -8.60 2.21 -18.31
CA VAL A 46 -8.00 0.87 -18.38
C VAL A 46 -7.25 0.55 -17.08
N LEU A 47 -6.48 1.51 -16.56
CA LEU A 47 -5.70 1.38 -15.33
C LEU A 47 -6.62 1.23 -14.11
N THR A 48 -7.61 2.10 -13.94
CA THR A 48 -8.57 2.03 -12.82
C THR A 48 -9.44 0.79 -12.92
N GLY A 49 -9.94 0.45 -14.10
CA GLY A 49 -10.67 -0.80 -14.31
C GLY A 49 -9.89 -2.01 -13.79
N LYS A 50 -8.58 -2.08 -14.07
CA LYS A 50 -7.76 -3.22 -13.63
C LYS A 50 -7.37 -3.19 -12.16
N TYR A 51 -6.89 -2.06 -11.65
CA TYR A 51 -6.22 -1.99 -10.35
C TYR A 51 -7.10 -1.37 -9.24
N CYS A 52 -8.13 -0.60 -9.61
CA CYS A 52 -9.14 -0.04 -8.71
C CYS A 52 -10.36 -0.97 -8.59
N GLU A 53 -10.86 -1.47 -9.73
CA GLU A 53 -12.10 -2.27 -9.84
C GLU A 53 -11.85 -3.77 -10.01
N HIS A 54 -10.57 -4.16 -10.14
CA HIS A 54 -10.14 -5.55 -10.23
C HIS A 54 -10.68 -6.30 -11.48
N LEU A 55 -10.92 -5.57 -12.56
CA LEU A 55 -11.41 -6.10 -13.84
C LEU A 55 -10.25 -6.54 -14.75
N PRO A 56 -10.10 -7.85 -15.05
CA PRO A 56 -9.03 -8.34 -15.92
C PRO A 56 -9.08 -7.72 -17.32
N LEU A 57 -7.92 -7.51 -17.95
CA LEU A 57 -7.82 -6.85 -19.26
C LEU A 57 -8.62 -7.53 -20.38
N TYR A 58 -8.77 -8.86 -20.35
CA TYR A 58 -9.59 -9.55 -21.36
C TYR A 58 -11.08 -9.19 -21.22
N ARG A 59 -11.59 -9.02 -19.99
CA ARG A 59 -12.97 -8.58 -19.77
C ARG A 59 -13.16 -7.13 -20.18
N GLN A 60 -12.15 -6.28 -19.96
CA GLN A 60 -12.17 -4.90 -20.46
C GLN A 60 -12.24 -4.87 -21.99
N SER A 61 -11.43 -5.70 -22.67
CA SER A 61 -11.47 -5.87 -24.13
C SER A 61 -12.88 -6.22 -24.62
N GLU A 62 -13.54 -7.21 -24.00
CA GLU A 62 -14.93 -7.57 -24.33
C GLU A 62 -15.95 -6.45 -24.04
N ILE A 63 -15.74 -5.67 -22.98
CA ILE A 63 -16.59 -4.51 -22.65
C ILE A 63 -16.47 -3.43 -23.73
N PHE A 64 -15.26 -3.13 -24.18
CA PHE A 64 -15.05 -2.14 -25.24
C PHE A 64 -15.57 -2.62 -26.60
N ALA A 65 -15.44 -3.90 -26.92
CA ALA A 65 -16.01 -4.51 -28.14
C ALA A 65 -17.54 -4.33 -28.20
N ARG A 66 -18.25 -4.50 -27.06
CA ARG A 66 -19.70 -4.22 -26.97
C ARG A 66 -20.07 -2.76 -27.19
N GLN A 67 -19.11 -1.84 -27.08
CA GLN A 67 -19.26 -0.41 -27.37
C GLN A 67 -18.81 -0.06 -28.80
N GLY A 68 -18.51 -1.06 -29.64
CA GLY A 68 -18.06 -0.89 -31.01
C GLY A 68 -16.57 -0.57 -31.15
N VAL A 69 -15.76 -0.79 -30.10
CA VAL A 69 -14.33 -0.47 -30.09
C VAL A 69 -13.51 -1.72 -29.80
N GLU A 70 -12.91 -2.29 -30.84
CA GLU A 70 -12.08 -3.49 -30.77
C GLU A 70 -10.67 -3.16 -30.25
N LEU A 71 -10.37 -3.54 -29.00
CA LEU A 71 -9.06 -3.38 -28.37
C LEU A 71 -8.54 -4.72 -27.89
N SER A 72 -7.43 -5.19 -28.45
CA SER A 72 -6.87 -6.49 -28.04
C SER A 72 -6.32 -6.44 -26.61
N ARG A 73 -6.35 -7.58 -25.91
CA ARG A 73 -5.72 -7.72 -24.58
C ARG A 73 -4.24 -7.32 -24.61
N ALA A 74 -3.52 -7.67 -25.68
CA ALA A 74 -2.11 -7.34 -25.83
C ALA A 74 -1.89 -5.82 -25.89
N LEU A 75 -2.72 -5.11 -26.66
CA LEU A 75 -2.70 -3.65 -26.73
C LEU A 75 -2.94 -3.02 -25.35
N LEU A 76 -3.98 -3.46 -24.62
CA LEU A 76 -4.26 -2.97 -23.27
C LEU A 76 -3.08 -3.24 -22.31
N SER A 77 -2.43 -4.40 -22.44
CA SER A 77 -1.25 -4.73 -21.63
C SER A 77 -0.06 -3.82 -21.94
N ASN A 78 0.15 -3.48 -23.21
CA ASN A 78 1.22 -2.56 -23.63
C ASN A 78 0.94 -1.13 -23.15
N TRP A 79 -0.33 -0.70 -23.10
CA TRP A 79 -0.70 0.58 -22.53
C TRP A 79 -0.43 0.65 -21.03
N VAL A 80 -0.76 -0.41 -20.27
CA VAL A 80 -0.39 -0.50 -18.85
C VAL A 80 1.11 -0.34 -18.67
N ASP A 81 1.90 -1.02 -19.51
CA ASP A 81 3.36 -0.94 -19.48
C ASP A 81 3.88 0.48 -19.70
N ALA A 82 3.47 1.11 -20.80
CA ALA A 82 3.89 2.46 -21.16
C ALA A 82 3.48 3.50 -20.11
N CYS A 83 2.28 3.37 -19.53
CA CYS A 83 1.84 4.27 -18.46
C CYS A 83 2.69 4.11 -17.19
N CYS A 84 3.02 2.87 -16.80
CA CYS A 84 3.89 2.64 -15.64
C CYS A 84 5.29 3.22 -15.87
N GLN A 85 5.87 3.02 -17.06
CA GLN A 85 7.17 3.61 -17.41
C GLN A 85 7.16 5.13 -17.30
N LEU A 86 6.12 5.78 -17.85
CA LEU A 86 5.93 7.23 -17.76
C LEU A 86 5.80 7.70 -16.31
N MET A 87 5.10 6.95 -15.46
CA MET A 87 4.84 7.29 -14.06
C MET A 87 5.95 6.86 -13.08
N THR A 88 7.04 6.24 -13.52
CA THR A 88 8.15 5.83 -12.64
C THR A 88 8.67 6.98 -11.75
N PRO A 89 8.96 8.19 -12.27
CA PRO A 89 9.44 9.29 -11.42
C PRO A 89 8.45 9.69 -10.33
N LEU A 90 7.15 9.55 -10.59
CA LEU A 90 6.08 9.85 -9.63
C LEU A 90 5.97 8.77 -8.55
N ASN A 91 6.22 7.51 -8.91
CA ASN A 91 6.34 6.43 -7.95
C ASN A 91 7.57 6.60 -7.05
N ASP A 92 8.68 7.09 -7.60
CA ASP A 92 9.90 7.38 -6.83
C ASP A 92 9.70 8.57 -5.88
N ALA A 93 8.95 9.59 -6.31
CA ALA A 93 8.48 10.68 -5.45
C ALA A 93 7.62 10.17 -4.29
N LEU A 94 6.66 9.28 -4.57
CA LEU A 94 5.82 8.66 -3.56
C LEU A 94 6.63 7.82 -2.57
N TYR A 95 7.60 7.03 -3.05
CA TYR A 95 8.53 6.28 -2.21
C TYR A 95 9.29 7.21 -1.26
N ARG A 96 9.92 8.27 -1.79
CA ARG A 96 10.65 9.26 -0.97
C ARG A 96 9.75 9.87 0.10
N TYR A 97 8.51 10.22 -0.23
CA TYR A 97 7.55 10.79 0.71
C TYR A 97 7.15 9.81 1.83
N VAL A 98 6.88 8.54 1.50
CA VAL A 98 6.55 7.51 2.50
C VAL A 98 7.73 7.24 3.42
N MET A 99 8.95 7.13 2.87
CA MET A 99 10.17 6.86 3.62
C MET A 99 10.65 8.06 4.44
N ASN A 100 10.25 9.28 4.07
CA ASN A 100 10.51 10.49 4.85
C ASN A 100 9.44 10.71 5.95
N SER A 101 9.23 9.69 6.79
CA SER A 101 8.32 9.72 7.93
C SER A 101 9.02 9.17 9.17
N ARG A 102 8.44 9.37 10.35
CA ARG A 102 8.96 8.79 11.60
C ARG A 102 8.43 7.39 11.89
N LYS A 103 7.35 6.99 11.22
CA LYS A 103 6.68 5.69 11.38
C LYS A 103 6.17 5.20 10.03
N VAL A 104 6.45 3.94 9.72
CA VAL A 104 5.88 3.24 8.56
C VAL A 104 5.24 1.95 9.02
N HIS A 105 4.04 1.68 8.51
CA HIS A 105 3.39 0.38 8.62
C HIS A 105 3.82 -0.53 7.46
N THR A 106 4.16 -1.79 7.73
CA THR A 106 4.52 -2.76 6.69
C THR A 106 3.82 -4.09 6.88
N ASP A 107 3.47 -4.73 5.77
CA ASP A 107 2.94 -6.09 5.69
C ASP A 107 3.14 -6.58 4.25
N ASP A 108 2.80 -7.83 3.97
CA ASP A 108 2.92 -8.40 2.64
C ASP A 108 1.78 -9.36 2.28
N THR A 109 1.70 -9.69 1.00
CA THR A 109 0.79 -10.74 0.55
C THR A 109 1.37 -11.54 -0.62
N PRO A 110 1.21 -12.88 -0.62
CA PRO A 110 1.68 -13.70 -1.73
C PRO A 110 0.79 -13.50 -2.96
N VAL A 111 1.41 -13.46 -4.12
CA VAL A 111 0.77 -13.36 -5.44
C VAL A 111 1.31 -14.44 -6.37
N LYS A 112 0.45 -14.98 -7.24
CA LYS A 112 0.90 -15.96 -8.24
C LYS A 112 1.42 -15.23 -9.47
N VAL A 113 2.56 -15.68 -9.98
CA VAL A 113 3.25 -15.05 -11.11
C VAL A 113 3.62 -16.13 -12.10
N LEU A 114 3.26 -15.95 -13.37
CA LEU A 114 3.64 -16.90 -14.42
C LEU A 114 5.16 -16.90 -14.61
N ALA A 115 5.73 -18.08 -14.80
CA ALA A 115 7.11 -18.27 -15.24
C ALA A 115 7.10 -18.76 -16.70
N PRO A 116 7.22 -17.84 -17.69
CA PRO A 116 7.25 -18.21 -19.10
C PRO A 116 8.27 -19.32 -19.37
N GLY A 117 7.88 -20.28 -20.22
CA GLY A 117 8.70 -21.46 -20.53
C GLY A 117 8.66 -22.60 -19.51
N ARG A 118 8.18 -22.38 -18.27
CA ARG A 118 8.15 -23.43 -17.22
C ARG A 118 6.78 -24.07 -17.01
N LYS A 119 5.73 -23.64 -17.71
CA LYS A 119 4.32 -24.07 -17.55
C LYS A 119 3.83 -24.10 -16.09
N LYS A 120 4.45 -23.31 -15.21
CA LYS A 120 4.16 -23.23 -13.77
C LYS A 120 4.06 -21.77 -13.35
N ALA A 121 3.29 -21.52 -12.30
CA ALA A 121 3.31 -20.25 -11.59
C ALA A 121 4.27 -20.34 -10.39
N LYS A 122 5.08 -19.31 -10.20
CA LYS A 122 5.83 -19.08 -8.97
C LYS A 122 5.02 -18.18 -8.02
N THR A 123 5.47 -18.09 -6.77
CA THR A 123 4.89 -17.19 -5.77
C THR A 123 5.83 -16.00 -5.62
N GLY A 124 5.38 -14.83 -6.07
CA GLY A 124 5.98 -13.54 -5.71
C GLY A 124 5.23 -12.90 -4.55
N TYR A 125 5.70 -11.75 -4.09
CA TYR A 125 5.13 -11.03 -2.96
C TYR A 125 4.94 -9.56 -3.29
N ILE A 126 3.84 -8.99 -2.79
CA ILE A 126 3.60 -7.56 -2.80
C ILE A 126 3.72 -7.08 -1.35
N TRP A 127 4.66 -6.18 -1.11
CA TRP A 127 4.91 -5.53 0.18
C TRP A 127 4.19 -4.19 0.19
N THR A 128 3.60 -3.80 1.32
CA THR A 128 2.99 -2.48 1.51
C THR A 128 3.80 -1.68 2.51
N TYR A 129 3.90 -0.37 2.29
CA TYR A 129 4.52 0.58 3.21
C TYR A 129 3.58 1.78 3.33
N VAL A 130 2.99 1.98 4.50
CA VAL A 130 1.96 3.01 4.72
C VAL A 130 2.46 4.06 5.70
N ARG A 131 2.41 5.31 5.26
CA ARG A 131 2.48 6.52 6.09
C ARG A 131 1.05 6.96 6.38
N ASP A 132 0.60 6.81 7.62
CA ASP A 132 -0.72 7.28 8.05
C ASP A 132 -0.69 7.62 9.54
N ASP A 133 -0.48 8.90 9.83
CA ASP A 133 -0.40 9.43 11.20
C ASP A 133 -1.66 10.22 11.59
N ARG A 134 -2.76 10.06 10.85
CA ARG A 134 -4.04 10.72 11.17
C ARG A 134 -4.58 10.30 12.53
N ASN A 135 -4.32 9.05 12.95
CA ASN A 135 -4.65 8.59 14.30
C ASN A 135 -3.91 9.36 15.40
N ALA A 136 -2.79 10.03 15.08
CA ALA A 136 -2.02 10.90 15.95
C ALA A 136 -2.32 12.39 15.74
N GLY A 137 -3.42 12.72 15.06
CA GLY A 137 -3.80 14.09 14.74
C GLY A 137 -2.91 14.78 13.70
N SER A 138 -2.07 14.03 12.97
CA SER A 138 -1.18 14.61 11.97
C SER A 138 -1.96 15.19 10.79
N PRO A 139 -1.64 16.42 10.32
CA PRO A 139 -2.21 17.00 9.11
C PRO A 139 -1.54 16.48 7.82
N GLU A 140 -0.44 15.74 7.95
CA GLU A 140 0.33 15.25 6.82
C GLU A 140 -0.50 14.26 5.96
N PRO A 141 -0.50 14.41 4.63
CA PRO A 141 -1.24 13.52 3.73
C PRO A 141 -0.87 12.04 3.93
N PRO A 142 -1.84 11.14 4.15
CA PRO A 142 -1.57 9.72 4.21
C PRO A 142 -1.16 9.18 2.83
N ALA A 143 -0.25 8.22 2.80
CA ALA A 143 0.26 7.64 1.56
C ALA A 143 0.57 6.16 1.72
N VAL A 144 0.47 5.42 0.62
CA VAL A 144 0.89 4.03 0.55
C VAL A 144 1.76 3.80 -0.67
N TRP A 145 2.91 3.17 -0.44
CA TRP A 145 3.78 2.67 -1.48
C TRP A 145 3.79 1.14 -1.44
N PHE A 146 3.81 0.50 -2.60
CA PHE A 146 3.95 -0.94 -2.69
C PHE A 146 5.22 -1.31 -3.44
N ALA A 147 5.80 -2.45 -3.06
CA ALA A 147 6.92 -3.06 -3.76
C ALA A 147 6.58 -4.49 -4.17
N TYR A 148 7.21 -4.97 -5.23
CA TYR A 148 7.14 -6.37 -5.64
C TYR A 148 8.47 -7.07 -5.39
N SER A 149 8.42 -8.34 -4.98
CA SER A 149 9.59 -9.22 -5.00
C SER A 149 9.26 -10.61 -5.59
N PRO A 150 10.24 -11.29 -6.22
CA PRO A 150 10.03 -12.60 -6.81
C PRO A 150 9.98 -13.76 -5.79
N ASP A 151 10.30 -13.51 -4.52
CA ASP A 151 10.31 -14.46 -3.40
C ASP A 151 10.08 -13.76 -2.03
N HIS A 152 10.01 -14.53 -0.95
CA HIS A 152 9.69 -14.06 0.41
C HIS A 152 10.92 -13.89 1.32
N GLN A 153 11.98 -13.24 0.82
CA GLN A 153 13.23 -13.07 1.58
C GLN A 153 13.30 -11.72 2.29
N GLY A 154 13.84 -11.71 3.51
CA GLY A 154 14.06 -10.48 4.31
C GLY A 154 14.94 -9.43 3.65
N LYS A 155 15.79 -9.84 2.69
CA LYS A 155 16.61 -8.90 1.89
C LYS A 155 15.79 -7.84 1.15
N HIS A 156 14.53 -8.14 0.80
CA HIS A 156 13.66 -7.22 0.08
C HIS A 156 13.21 -6.07 0.97
N PRO A 157 12.55 -6.28 2.13
CA PRO A 157 12.27 -5.18 3.04
C PRO A 157 13.54 -4.50 3.57
N GLU A 158 14.67 -5.20 3.73
CA GLU A 158 15.97 -4.56 4.01
C GLU A 158 16.35 -3.52 2.93
N GLN A 159 16.24 -3.88 1.65
CA GLN A 159 16.51 -2.97 0.54
C GLN A 159 15.49 -1.83 0.46
N HIS A 160 14.20 -2.14 0.55
CA HIS A 160 13.13 -1.14 0.44
C HIS A 160 13.21 -0.09 1.55
N LEU A 161 13.53 -0.50 2.78
CA LEU A 161 13.63 0.36 3.95
C LEU A 161 15.04 0.92 4.17
N SER A 162 16.00 0.67 3.27
CA SER A 162 17.40 1.13 3.39
C SER A 162 17.54 2.60 3.83
N PRO A 163 16.82 3.60 3.27
CA PRO A 163 16.93 4.99 3.72
C PRO A 163 16.09 5.31 4.97
N PHE A 164 15.10 4.46 5.31
CA PHE A 164 14.16 4.71 6.40
C PHE A 164 14.82 4.58 7.77
N ARG A 165 14.43 5.47 8.69
CA ARG A 165 14.80 5.45 10.11
C ARG A 165 13.54 5.73 10.93
N GLY A 166 13.42 5.11 12.10
CA GLY A 166 12.29 5.32 13.00
C GLY A 166 11.53 4.03 13.29
N ILE A 167 10.21 4.16 13.44
CA ILE A 167 9.35 3.09 13.93
C ILE A 167 8.81 2.29 12.74
N LEU A 168 9.06 0.98 12.75
CA LEU A 168 8.44 0.06 11.81
C LEU A 168 7.31 -0.68 12.53
N GLN A 169 6.07 -0.34 12.18
CA GLN A 169 4.90 -1.08 12.64
C GLN A 169 4.71 -2.30 11.75
N ALA A 170 4.86 -3.49 12.30
CA ALA A 170 4.83 -4.74 11.54
C ALA A 170 4.12 -5.86 12.31
N ASP A 171 3.83 -6.95 11.62
CA ASP A 171 3.60 -8.23 12.27
C ASP A 171 4.94 -8.87 12.69
N ALA A 172 4.88 -10.06 13.28
CA ALA A 172 6.07 -10.76 13.78
C ALA A 172 6.75 -11.63 12.71
N PHE A 173 6.79 -11.19 11.45
CA PHE A 173 7.51 -11.91 10.41
C PHE A 173 9.03 -11.83 10.62
N ASN A 174 9.67 -12.99 10.81
CA ASN A 174 11.11 -13.08 11.07
C ASN A 174 11.99 -12.47 9.96
N GLY A 175 11.47 -12.26 8.74
CA GLY A 175 12.24 -11.58 7.69
C GLY A 175 12.52 -10.11 7.99
N TYR A 176 11.86 -9.53 9.00
CA TYR A 176 12.14 -8.19 9.50
C TYR A 176 13.25 -8.17 10.57
N ASP A 177 13.70 -9.30 11.13
CA ASP A 177 14.61 -9.34 12.28
C ASP A 177 15.90 -8.51 12.06
N ARG A 178 16.46 -8.55 10.84
CA ARG A 178 17.64 -7.76 10.48
C ARG A 178 17.41 -6.26 10.48
N LEU A 179 16.16 -5.81 10.30
CA LEU A 179 15.81 -4.40 10.36
C LEU A 179 15.95 -3.80 11.77
N PHE A 180 15.85 -4.65 12.79
CA PHE A 180 15.93 -4.28 14.20
C PHE A 180 17.33 -4.53 14.81
N SER A 181 18.25 -5.08 14.02
CA SER A 181 19.62 -5.31 14.46
C SER A 181 20.41 -4.01 14.57
N ALA A 182 21.23 -3.91 15.62
CA ALA A 182 22.21 -2.81 15.77
C ALA A 182 23.26 -2.80 14.64
N GLU A 183 23.46 -3.94 13.97
CA GLU A 183 24.38 -4.09 12.84
C GLU A 183 23.81 -3.60 11.51
N ARG A 184 22.52 -3.21 11.47
CA ARG A 184 21.90 -2.67 10.26
C ARG A 184 22.61 -1.39 9.84
N GLU A 185 22.94 -1.30 8.55
CA GLU A 185 23.46 -0.06 7.98
C GLU A 185 22.47 1.10 8.21
N GLY A 186 22.97 2.15 8.87
CA GLY A 186 22.13 3.27 9.28
C GLY A 186 21.42 3.14 10.62
N GLY A 187 21.64 2.05 11.35
CA GLY A 187 21.10 1.82 12.68
C GLY A 187 19.79 1.02 12.68
N ALA A 188 19.53 0.41 13.84
CA ALA A 188 18.33 -0.37 14.11
C ALA A 188 17.06 0.48 13.99
N LEU A 189 16.02 -0.09 13.37
CA LEU A 189 14.67 0.45 13.46
C LEU A 189 14.06 0.13 14.82
N THR A 190 13.07 0.91 15.25
CA THR A 190 12.26 0.59 16.42
C THR A 190 11.09 -0.29 15.99
N GLU A 191 11.06 -1.53 16.47
CA GLU A 191 9.96 -2.45 16.18
C GLU A 191 8.69 -2.05 16.95
N ALA A 192 7.56 -1.88 16.25
CA ALA A 192 6.25 -1.77 16.89
C ALA A 192 5.36 -2.96 16.48
N GLY A 193 5.09 -3.83 17.44
CA GLY A 193 4.37 -5.08 17.23
C GLY A 193 2.86 -4.88 17.09
N CYS A 194 2.19 -5.83 16.43
CA CYS A 194 0.75 -5.76 16.18
C CYS A 194 -0.09 -6.54 17.21
N TRP A 195 -0.82 -5.82 18.07
CA TRP A 195 -1.75 -6.45 19.03
C TRP A 195 -2.90 -7.20 18.37
N ALA A 196 -3.32 -6.82 17.15
CA ALA A 196 -4.38 -7.53 16.45
C ALA A 196 -3.98 -8.99 16.14
N HIS A 197 -2.72 -9.22 15.76
CA HIS A 197 -2.16 -10.56 15.54
C HIS A 197 -1.99 -11.35 16.84
N ALA A 198 -1.49 -10.71 17.89
CA ALA A 198 -1.39 -11.29 19.23
C ALA A 198 -2.77 -11.72 19.76
N ARG A 199 -3.75 -10.82 19.70
CA ARG A 199 -5.13 -11.04 20.13
C ARG A 199 -5.79 -12.19 19.37
N ARG A 200 -5.59 -12.27 18.04
CA ARG A 200 -6.18 -13.33 17.20
C ARG A 200 -5.83 -14.74 17.72
N LYS A 201 -4.59 -14.94 18.16
CA LYS A 201 -4.14 -16.25 18.71
C LYS A 201 -4.89 -16.65 19.98
N VAL A 202 -5.12 -15.70 20.90
CA VAL A 202 -5.90 -15.95 22.12
C VAL A 202 -7.38 -16.17 21.77
N HIS A 203 -7.90 -15.36 20.86
CA HIS A 203 -9.28 -15.45 20.39
C HIS A 203 -9.60 -16.81 19.75
N ASP A 204 -8.74 -17.33 18.89
CA ASP A 204 -8.94 -18.64 18.25
C ASP A 204 -9.01 -19.78 19.28
N VAL A 205 -8.28 -19.65 20.39
CA VAL A 205 -8.37 -20.59 21.52
C VAL A 205 -9.68 -20.40 22.28
N TYR A 206 -10.10 -19.16 22.56
CA TYR A 206 -11.38 -18.91 23.22
C TYR A 206 -12.57 -19.43 22.41
N ILE A 207 -12.61 -19.21 21.10
CA ILE A 207 -13.70 -19.71 20.24
C ILE A 207 -13.80 -21.23 20.29
N SER A 208 -12.67 -21.93 20.37
CA SER A 208 -12.64 -23.40 20.40
C SER A 208 -12.84 -24.02 21.78
N THR A 209 -12.51 -23.33 22.87
CA THR A 209 -12.45 -23.92 24.22
C THR A 209 -13.34 -23.24 25.25
N LYS A 210 -13.76 -21.98 25.00
CA LYS A 210 -14.42 -21.12 26.00
C LYS A 210 -13.66 -21.02 27.32
N SER A 211 -12.34 -21.08 27.26
CA SER A 211 -11.48 -20.96 28.44
C SER A 211 -11.66 -19.61 29.13
N ALA A 212 -11.98 -19.64 30.42
CA ALA A 212 -12.08 -18.44 31.26
C ALA A 212 -10.77 -17.62 31.27
N THR A 213 -9.61 -18.29 31.26
CA THR A 213 -8.31 -17.61 31.17
C THR A 213 -8.12 -16.89 29.83
N ALA A 214 -8.61 -17.47 28.74
CA ALA A 214 -8.55 -16.82 27.43
C ALA A 214 -9.51 -15.61 27.38
N GLU A 215 -10.69 -15.73 27.98
CA GLU A 215 -11.66 -14.63 28.10
C GLU A 215 -11.10 -13.46 28.93
N GLU A 216 -10.49 -13.75 30.07
CA GLU A 216 -9.84 -12.76 30.93
C GLU A 216 -8.73 -12.00 30.18
N ALA A 217 -7.87 -12.73 29.47
CA ALA A 217 -6.82 -12.10 28.64
C ALA A 217 -7.42 -11.25 27.50
N LEU A 218 -8.50 -11.71 26.85
CA LEU A 218 -9.18 -10.93 25.81
C LEU A 218 -9.85 -9.68 26.36
N LYS A 219 -10.36 -9.71 27.59
CA LYS A 219 -10.93 -8.55 28.28
C LYS A 219 -9.87 -7.47 28.49
N LEU A 220 -8.70 -7.83 29.05
CA LEU A 220 -7.60 -6.89 29.25
C LEU A 220 -7.11 -6.28 27.92
N ILE A 221 -6.98 -7.10 26.87
CA ILE A 221 -6.65 -6.58 25.53
C ILE A 221 -7.75 -5.65 25.00
N GLY A 222 -9.03 -5.97 25.27
CA GLY A 222 -10.17 -5.12 24.92
C GLY A 222 -10.12 -3.75 25.59
N GLU A 223 -9.75 -3.70 26.87
CA GLU A 223 -9.55 -2.46 27.63
C GLU A 223 -8.43 -1.60 27.04
N LEU A 224 -7.31 -2.20 26.58
CA LEU A 224 -6.28 -1.47 25.84
C LEU A 224 -6.84 -0.82 24.56
N TYR A 225 -7.66 -1.54 23.80
CA TYR A 225 -8.28 -0.99 22.59
C TYR A 225 -9.34 0.09 22.88
N ALA A 226 -10.01 0.04 24.04
CA ALA A 226 -10.91 1.11 24.48
C ALA A 226 -10.14 2.41 24.71
N ILE A 227 -9.00 2.35 25.41
CA ILE A 227 -8.11 3.52 25.61
C ILE A 227 -7.64 4.06 24.25
N GLU A 228 -7.16 3.19 23.36
CA GLU A 228 -6.68 3.60 22.02
C GLU A 228 -7.78 4.21 21.15
N HIS A 229 -9.04 3.86 21.39
CA HIS A 229 -10.18 4.48 20.72
C HIS A 229 -10.42 5.90 21.23
N GLU A 230 -10.36 6.12 22.54
CA GLU A 230 -10.59 7.42 23.18
C GLU A 230 -9.52 8.47 22.80
N ILE A 231 -8.27 8.05 22.64
CA ILE A 231 -7.16 8.97 22.33
C ILE A 231 -6.92 9.17 20.83
N ARG A 232 -7.74 8.56 19.96
CA ARG A 232 -7.54 8.65 18.51
C ARG A 232 -7.78 10.08 18.02
N GLY A 233 -6.82 10.60 17.24
CA GLY A 233 -6.85 11.96 16.71
C GLY A 233 -6.25 13.00 17.66
N LEU A 234 -5.91 12.62 18.91
CA LEU A 234 -5.18 13.49 19.81
C LEU A 234 -3.71 13.60 19.39
N PRO A 235 -3.02 14.72 19.75
CA PRO A 235 -1.59 14.87 19.53
C PRO A 235 -0.75 13.77 20.19
N VAL A 236 0.43 13.52 19.61
CA VAL A 236 1.40 12.51 20.07
C VAL A 236 1.68 12.58 21.59
N SER A 237 1.85 13.78 22.16
CA SER A 237 2.12 13.98 23.59
C SER A 237 0.96 13.55 24.49
N GLU A 238 -0.27 13.87 24.11
CA GLU A 238 -1.47 13.52 24.87
C GLU A 238 -1.75 12.02 24.81
N ARG A 239 -1.60 11.42 23.63
CA ARG A 239 -1.66 9.95 23.46
C ARG A 239 -0.66 9.26 24.39
N LEU A 240 0.58 9.75 24.40
CA LEU A 240 1.64 9.20 25.26
C LEU A 240 1.28 9.34 26.75
N ALA A 241 0.82 10.51 27.19
CA ALA A 241 0.44 10.74 28.60
C ALA A 241 -0.65 9.76 29.07
N VAL A 242 -1.71 9.57 28.27
CA VAL A 242 -2.78 8.61 28.58
C VAL A 242 -2.25 7.18 28.60
N ARG A 243 -1.42 6.79 27.64
CA ARG A 243 -0.82 5.44 27.58
C ARG A 243 0.06 5.14 28.79
N GLN A 244 0.84 6.11 29.25
CA GLN A 244 1.67 5.95 30.45
C GLN A 244 0.79 5.80 31.71
N MET A 245 -0.30 6.56 31.81
CA MET A 245 -1.21 6.55 32.96
C MET A 245 -2.12 5.30 33.00
N GLN A 246 -2.62 4.85 31.86
CA GLN A 246 -3.68 3.84 31.77
C GLN A 246 -3.23 2.54 31.10
N SER A 247 -2.62 2.61 29.91
CA SER A 247 -2.24 1.42 29.14
C SER A 247 -1.10 0.63 29.79
N LYS A 248 -0.08 1.30 30.36
CA LYS A 248 1.06 0.62 31.02
C LYS A 248 0.67 -0.23 32.23
N PRO A 249 -0.18 0.23 33.16
CA PRO A 249 -0.71 -0.62 34.22
C PRO A 249 -1.45 -1.86 33.69
N LEU A 250 -2.28 -1.71 32.66
CA LEU A 250 -2.99 -2.84 32.04
C LEU A 250 -2.03 -3.84 31.38
N LEU A 251 -1.02 -3.36 30.66
CA LEU A 251 0.04 -4.21 30.09
C LEU A 251 0.77 -4.99 31.18
N THR A 252 1.07 -4.35 32.31
CA THR A 252 1.70 -5.01 33.46
C THR A 252 0.81 -6.12 34.03
N SER A 253 -0.49 -5.85 34.20
CA SER A 253 -1.47 -6.83 34.67
C SER A 253 -1.61 -8.01 33.70
N LEU A 254 -1.69 -7.74 32.39
CA LEU A 254 -1.75 -8.76 31.36
C LEU A 254 -0.49 -9.64 31.35
N TYR A 255 0.70 -9.04 31.52
CA TYR A 255 1.95 -9.79 31.61
C TYR A 255 1.99 -10.73 32.82
N LYS A 256 1.57 -10.24 33.99
CA LYS A 256 1.47 -11.05 35.23
C LYS A 256 0.49 -12.21 35.06
N LEU A 257 -0.71 -11.94 34.54
CA LEU A 257 -1.70 -12.97 34.25
C LEU A 257 -1.11 -14.08 33.36
N MET A 258 -0.44 -13.70 32.27
CA MET A 258 0.17 -14.69 31.37
C MET A 258 1.26 -15.52 32.09
N GLN A 259 2.09 -14.91 32.93
CA GLN A 259 3.11 -15.63 33.71
C GLN A 259 2.49 -16.66 34.66
N GLU A 260 1.56 -16.22 35.49
CA GLU A 260 0.91 -17.06 36.49
C GLU A 260 0.21 -18.25 35.84
N LYS A 261 -0.52 -18.00 34.75
CA LYS A 261 -1.28 -19.04 34.06
C LYS A 261 -0.37 -19.97 33.27
N GLU A 262 0.72 -19.50 32.68
CA GLU A 262 1.63 -20.35 31.88
C GLU A 262 2.17 -21.55 32.68
N HIS A 263 2.46 -21.38 33.97
CA HIS A 263 2.92 -22.45 34.87
C HIS A 263 1.84 -23.51 35.15
N THR A 264 0.57 -23.13 35.10
CA THR A 264 -0.58 -24.03 35.35
C THR A 264 -1.05 -24.75 34.09
N LEU A 265 -0.70 -24.21 32.91
CA LEU A 265 -1.12 -24.77 31.62
C LEU A 265 -0.18 -25.89 31.16
N SER A 266 -0.77 -26.99 30.70
CA SER A 266 -0.02 -28.09 30.10
C SER A 266 0.86 -27.63 28.92
N LYS A 267 2.10 -28.15 28.88
CA LYS A 267 2.64 -28.88 27.70
C LYS A 267 2.05 -28.51 26.33
N LYS A 268 0.87 -29.08 26.08
CA LYS A 268 0.22 -29.15 24.77
C LYS A 268 -0.93 -28.15 24.62
N CYS A 269 -1.10 -27.24 25.58
CA CYS A 269 -2.19 -26.29 25.59
C CYS A 269 -1.96 -25.16 24.57
N ARG A 270 -2.88 -25.00 23.62
CA ARG A 270 -2.83 -23.93 22.60
C ARG A 270 -2.85 -22.52 23.22
N LEU A 271 -3.51 -22.33 24.38
CA LEU A 271 -3.49 -21.04 25.08
C LEU A 271 -2.08 -20.69 25.57
N ARG A 272 -1.35 -21.70 26.04
CA ARG A 272 0.04 -21.54 26.48
C ARG A 272 0.93 -21.10 25.31
N ASP A 273 0.73 -21.68 24.12
CA ASP A 273 1.47 -21.28 22.92
C ASP A 273 1.13 -19.84 22.48
N ALA A 274 -0.14 -19.42 22.63
CA ALA A 274 -0.55 -18.04 22.40
C ALA A 274 0.13 -17.06 23.39
N PHE A 275 0.16 -17.39 24.68
CA PHE A 275 0.85 -16.56 25.69
C PHE A 275 2.36 -16.52 25.46
N ARG A 276 2.99 -17.64 25.10
CA ARG A 276 4.41 -17.68 24.73
C ARG A 276 4.71 -16.79 23.53
N TYR A 277 3.84 -16.77 22.53
CA TYR A 277 3.97 -15.87 21.39
C TYR A 277 3.93 -14.40 21.85
N ILE A 278 2.92 -14.02 22.64
CA ILE A 278 2.81 -12.64 23.15
C ILE A 278 4.05 -12.26 23.97
N ARG A 279 4.50 -13.14 24.87
CA ARG A 279 5.68 -12.92 25.71
C ARG A 279 6.97 -12.80 24.89
N LYS A 280 7.13 -13.61 23.84
CA LYS A 280 8.27 -13.55 22.91
C LYS A 280 8.38 -12.17 22.26
N HIS A 281 7.25 -11.57 21.89
CA HIS A 281 7.18 -10.29 21.19
C HIS A 281 6.81 -9.12 22.13
N TRP A 282 6.96 -9.29 23.45
CA TRP A 282 6.42 -8.35 24.44
C TRP A 282 6.99 -6.94 24.31
N VAL A 283 8.29 -6.80 24.09
CA VAL A 283 8.96 -5.50 23.92
C VAL A 283 8.35 -4.74 22.75
N ALA A 284 8.32 -5.36 21.57
CA ALA A 284 7.70 -4.79 20.37
C ALA A 284 6.22 -4.44 20.59
N LEU A 285 5.46 -5.32 21.25
CA LEU A 285 4.04 -5.08 21.58
C LEU A 285 3.84 -3.96 22.60
N CYS A 286 4.83 -3.60 23.41
CA CYS A 286 4.71 -2.52 24.40
C CYS A 286 5.22 -1.17 23.89
N ASN A 287 6.01 -1.13 22.81
CA ASN A 287 6.62 0.10 22.31
C ASN A 287 5.59 1.20 21.97
N PHE A 288 4.35 0.86 21.59
CA PHE A 288 3.29 1.85 21.40
C PHE A 288 2.97 2.64 22.68
N SER A 289 3.15 2.04 23.85
CA SER A 289 2.88 2.70 25.13
C SER A 289 3.96 3.73 25.49
N ASP A 290 5.15 3.63 24.89
CA ASP A 290 6.30 4.49 25.12
C ASP A 290 6.52 5.56 24.02
N ASP A 291 5.84 5.43 22.88
CA ASP A 291 5.86 6.41 21.80
C ASP A 291 4.44 6.74 21.33
N GLY A 292 4.03 8.01 21.43
CA GLY A 292 2.68 8.47 21.06
C GLY A 292 2.35 8.44 19.56
N LEU A 293 3.35 8.24 18.69
CA LEU A 293 3.18 8.09 17.24
C LEU A 293 2.89 6.64 16.85
N ALA A 294 3.51 5.68 17.55
CA ALA A 294 3.29 4.25 17.34
C ALA A 294 1.83 3.86 17.57
N GLU A 295 1.37 2.83 16.86
CA GLU A 295 0.01 2.31 16.96
C GLU A 295 0.02 0.98 17.72
N ALA A 296 -1.11 0.65 18.37
CA ALA A 296 -1.24 -0.66 19.00
C ALA A 296 -1.34 -1.80 17.95
N ASP A 297 -1.70 -1.49 16.71
CA ASP A 297 -1.84 -2.48 15.64
C ASP A 297 -1.36 -1.98 14.27
N ASN A 298 -1.28 -2.93 13.34
CA ASN A 298 -0.81 -2.72 11.99
C ASN A 298 -1.94 -2.68 10.95
N ASN A 299 -3.17 -2.34 11.36
CA ASN A 299 -4.34 -2.43 10.49
C ASN A 299 -4.26 -1.50 9.27
N ALA A 300 -3.43 -0.44 9.30
CA ALA A 300 -3.23 0.43 8.15
C ALA A 300 -2.63 -0.33 6.95
N ALA A 301 -1.60 -1.16 7.19
CA ALA A 301 -1.01 -2.01 6.17
C ALA A 301 -2.00 -3.08 5.66
N GLU A 302 -2.69 -3.78 6.58
CA GLU A 302 -3.70 -4.79 6.23
C GLU A 302 -4.82 -4.22 5.34
N ARG A 303 -5.32 -3.01 5.69
CA ARG A 303 -6.35 -2.32 4.89
C ARG A 303 -5.83 -1.96 3.50
N ALA A 304 -4.59 -1.51 3.38
CA ALA A 304 -3.99 -1.18 2.09
C ALA A 304 -3.83 -2.41 1.19
N LEU A 305 -3.34 -3.53 1.73
CA LEU A 305 -3.19 -4.80 1.02
C LEU A 305 -4.52 -5.40 0.55
N ARG A 306 -5.66 -5.00 1.12
CA ARG A 306 -6.98 -5.48 0.70
C ARG A 306 -7.24 -5.26 -0.79
N ALA A 307 -6.76 -4.16 -1.37
CA ALA A 307 -6.87 -3.91 -2.81
C ALA A 307 -6.14 -4.98 -3.63
N VAL A 308 -4.93 -5.36 -3.23
CA VAL A 308 -4.15 -6.43 -3.87
C VAL A 308 -4.84 -7.79 -3.69
N CYS A 309 -5.34 -8.06 -2.49
CA CYS A 309 -6.05 -9.29 -2.16
C CYS A 309 -7.35 -9.49 -2.94
N LEU A 310 -8.09 -8.42 -3.23
CA LEU A 310 -9.26 -8.47 -4.12
C LEU A 310 -8.85 -8.66 -5.57
N GLY A 311 -7.81 -7.97 -6.03
CA GLY A 311 -7.26 -8.12 -7.37
C GLY A 311 -6.83 -9.55 -7.69
N LYS A 312 -6.01 -10.15 -6.82
CA LYS A 312 -5.45 -11.49 -7.07
C LYS A 312 -6.52 -12.59 -7.13
N LYS A 313 -7.69 -12.38 -6.53
CA LYS A 313 -8.86 -13.29 -6.68
C LYS A 313 -9.50 -13.21 -8.07
N ASN A 314 -9.41 -12.07 -8.76
CA ASN A 314 -10.10 -11.83 -10.03
C ASN A 314 -9.29 -12.15 -11.29
N PHE A 315 -7.97 -11.90 -11.29
CA PHE A 315 -7.11 -12.18 -12.47
C PHE A 315 -6.15 -13.37 -12.28
N MET A 316 -6.17 -14.02 -11.11
CA MET A 316 -5.42 -15.24 -10.72
C MET A 316 -3.89 -15.16 -10.77
N PHE A 317 -3.28 -14.48 -11.74
CA PHE A 317 -1.84 -14.41 -11.95
C PHE A 317 -1.36 -13.03 -12.43
N PHE A 318 -0.15 -12.64 -12.04
CA PHE A 318 0.66 -11.68 -12.80
C PHE A 318 1.38 -12.39 -13.96
N GLY A 319 1.50 -11.73 -15.10
CA GLY A 319 2.08 -12.33 -16.31
C GLY A 319 3.60 -12.56 -16.26
N SER A 320 4.30 -11.80 -15.42
CA SER A 320 5.75 -11.85 -15.19
C SER A 320 6.12 -11.05 -13.93
N ASP A 321 7.38 -11.09 -13.51
CA ASP A 321 7.90 -10.25 -12.42
C ASP A 321 7.68 -8.75 -12.70
N HIS A 322 8.02 -8.31 -13.91
CA HIS A 322 7.72 -6.96 -14.39
C HIS A 322 6.22 -6.62 -14.29
N GLY A 323 5.34 -7.62 -14.47
CA GLY A 323 3.90 -7.46 -14.23
C GLY A 323 3.55 -7.18 -12.77
N GLY A 324 4.27 -7.79 -11.83
CA GLY A 324 4.15 -7.54 -10.40
C GLY A 324 4.61 -6.13 -10.02
N GLU A 325 5.77 -5.69 -10.52
CA GLU A 325 6.32 -4.34 -10.31
C GLU A 325 5.36 -3.25 -10.79
N ARG A 326 4.83 -3.38 -12.01
CA ARG A 326 3.80 -2.47 -12.54
C ARG A 326 2.53 -2.47 -11.69
N GLY A 327 2.15 -3.63 -11.17
CA GLY A 327 1.03 -3.75 -10.25
C GLY A 327 1.28 -2.99 -8.96
N ALA A 328 2.46 -3.13 -8.37
CA ALA A 328 2.85 -2.43 -7.15
C ALA A 328 2.77 -0.89 -7.33
N LEU A 329 3.35 -0.37 -8.42
CA LEU A 329 3.29 1.06 -8.77
C LEU A 329 1.84 1.57 -8.83
N LEU A 330 0.97 0.88 -9.58
CA LEU A 330 -0.42 1.31 -9.77
C LEU A 330 -1.23 1.19 -8.48
N TYR A 331 -1.02 0.14 -7.69
CA TYR A 331 -1.65 0.03 -6.37
C TYR A 331 -1.21 1.15 -5.42
N GLY A 332 0.05 1.60 -5.50
CA GLY A 332 0.57 2.71 -4.69
C GLY A 332 -0.12 4.03 -5.01
N LEU A 333 -0.13 4.42 -6.28
CA LEU A 333 -0.76 5.66 -6.72
C LEU A 333 -2.29 5.66 -6.46
N ILE A 334 -2.98 4.57 -6.83
CA ILE A 334 -4.44 4.44 -6.61
C ILE A 334 -4.77 4.37 -5.12
N GLY A 335 -4.00 3.61 -4.34
CA GLY A 335 -4.17 3.49 -2.90
C GLY A 335 -3.99 4.84 -2.21
N THR A 336 -2.99 5.61 -2.62
CA THR A 336 -2.72 6.95 -2.11
C THR A 336 -3.85 7.92 -2.48
N CYS A 337 -4.39 7.88 -3.70
CA CYS A 337 -5.58 8.67 -4.06
C CYS A 337 -6.75 8.39 -3.11
N ARG A 338 -7.06 7.11 -2.88
CA ARG A 338 -8.15 6.69 -1.99
C ARG A 338 -7.94 7.14 -0.55
N LEU A 339 -6.71 7.07 -0.03
CA LEU A 339 -6.39 7.54 1.33
C LEU A 339 -6.66 9.04 1.52
N ASN A 340 -6.53 9.82 0.44
CA ASN A 340 -6.73 11.27 0.40
C ASN A 340 -8.12 11.69 -0.10
N GLY A 341 -9.04 10.74 -0.35
CA GLY A 341 -10.39 11.06 -0.85
C GLY A 341 -10.43 11.56 -2.29
N ILE A 342 -9.40 11.26 -3.08
CA ILE A 342 -9.25 11.70 -4.48
C ILE A 342 -9.72 10.59 -5.42
N ASP A 343 -10.50 10.96 -6.44
CA ASP A 343 -10.94 10.01 -7.46
C ASP A 343 -9.73 9.50 -8.29
N PRO A 344 -9.41 8.19 -8.25
CA PRO A 344 -8.23 7.67 -8.91
C PRO A 344 -8.27 7.81 -10.45
N GLU A 345 -9.46 7.78 -11.07
CA GLU A 345 -9.56 7.88 -12.53
C GLU A 345 -9.30 9.31 -13.00
N ALA A 346 -9.91 10.29 -12.33
CA ALA A 346 -9.69 11.70 -12.58
C ALA A 346 -8.21 12.08 -12.33
N TYR A 347 -7.61 11.58 -11.26
CA TYR A 347 -6.19 11.76 -10.98
C TYR A 347 -5.31 11.20 -12.09
N LEU A 348 -5.46 9.91 -12.43
CA LEU A 348 -4.63 9.29 -13.47
C LEU A 348 -4.85 9.95 -14.83
N ARG A 349 -6.06 10.39 -15.15
CA ARG A 349 -6.36 11.14 -16.38
C ARG A 349 -5.60 12.47 -16.41
N TYR A 350 -5.61 13.21 -15.31
CA TYR A 350 -4.87 14.47 -15.19
C TYR A 350 -3.36 14.23 -15.32
N ILE A 351 -2.79 13.32 -14.52
CA ILE A 351 -1.36 13.02 -14.54
C ILE A 351 -0.91 12.58 -15.93
N LEU A 352 -1.60 11.64 -16.57
CA LEU A 352 -1.23 11.18 -17.92
C LEU A 352 -1.32 12.31 -18.96
N SER A 353 -2.13 13.35 -18.72
CA SER A 353 -2.24 14.50 -19.64
C SER A 353 -1.11 15.52 -19.52
N VAL A 354 -0.48 15.64 -18.35
CA VAL A 354 0.54 16.67 -18.08
C VAL A 354 1.95 16.11 -17.96
N LEU A 355 2.09 14.87 -17.46
CA LEU A 355 3.36 14.25 -17.14
C LEU A 355 4.37 14.16 -18.31
N PRO A 356 3.96 13.94 -19.59
CA PRO A 356 4.89 13.93 -20.71
C PRO A 356 5.70 15.22 -20.90
N GLU A 357 5.14 16.36 -20.50
CA GLU A 357 5.77 17.69 -20.63
C GLU A 357 6.18 18.28 -19.27
N TRP A 358 5.95 17.54 -18.17
CA TRP A 358 6.18 18.06 -16.83
C TRP A 358 7.68 18.06 -16.49
N PRO A 359 8.22 19.11 -15.86
CA PRO A 359 9.62 19.12 -15.44
C PRO A 359 9.91 17.98 -14.45
N SER A 360 10.92 17.16 -14.77
CA SER A 360 11.26 15.97 -13.98
C SER A 360 11.63 16.28 -12.53
N ASN A 361 12.23 17.44 -12.27
CA ASN A 361 12.58 17.91 -10.93
C ASN A 361 11.39 18.47 -10.12
N ARG A 362 10.18 18.54 -10.72
CA ARG A 362 8.96 19.05 -10.09
C ARG A 362 7.84 18.01 -10.03
N VAL A 363 8.18 16.73 -10.24
CA VAL A 363 7.20 15.63 -10.21
C VAL A 363 6.52 15.48 -8.84
N ASP A 364 7.16 15.92 -7.75
CA ASP A 364 6.56 15.89 -6.41
C ASP A 364 5.29 16.77 -6.33
N GLU A 365 5.16 17.81 -7.17
CA GLU A 365 3.95 18.64 -7.29
C GLU A 365 2.76 17.88 -7.88
N LEU A 366 3.00 16.72 -8.48
CA LEU A 366 1.99 15.86 -9.08
C LEU A 366 1.53 14.75 -8.13
N LEU A 367 2.04 14.67 -6.89
CA LEU A 367 1.54 13.72 -5.89
C LEU A 367 0.04 13.96 -5.61
N PRO A 368 -0.73 12.92 -5.22
CA PRO A 368 -2.19 12.99 -5.20
C PRO A 368 -2.78 14.22 -4.50
N TRP A 369 -2.33 14.55 -3.28
CA TRP A 369 -2.86 15.67 -2.50
C TRP A 369 -2.47 17.07 -3.02
N ASN A 370 -1.53 17.17 -3.95
CA ASN A 370 -1.08 18.45 -4.52
C ASN A 370 -1.92 18.90 -5.73
N VAL A 371 -2.73 18.01 -6.31
CA VAL A 371 -3.42 18.31 -7.57
C VAL A 371 -4.86 18.76 -7.35
N ALA A 372 -5.21 19.91 -7.93
CA ALA A 372 -6.59 20.39 -7.98
C ALA A 372 -7.28 19.81 -9.22
N LEU A 373 -8.06 18.74 -9.02
CA LEU A 373 -8.82 18.11 -10.10
C LEU A 373 -10.08 18.92 -10.38
N THR A 374 -10.25 19.40 -11.61
CA THR A 374 -11.50 19.99 -12.06
C THR A 374 -12.45 18.89 -12.52
N ASN A 375 -13.67 18.86 -11.97
CA ASN A 375 -14.73 17.91 -12.34
C ASN A 375 -15.32 18.23 -13.73
N LYS A 376 -14.51 18.20 -14.79
CA LYS A 376 -15.00 18.36 -16.17
C LYS A 376 -15.08 17.04 -16.92
#